data_AF-A0A9P5WY58-F1
#
_entry.id   AF-A0A9P5WY58-F1
#
_cell.length_a   1.000
_cell.length_b   1.000
_cell.length_c   1.000
_cell.angle_alpha   90.00
_cell.angle_beta   90.00
_cell.angle_gamma   90.00
#
_symmetry.space_group_name_H-M   'P 1'
#
loop_
_entity.id
_entity.type
_entity.pdbx_description
1 polymer ?
#
loop_
_entity_poly.entity_id
_entity_poly.type
_entity_poly.pdbx_seq_one_letter_code
_entity_poly.pdbx_strand_id
1 'polypeptide(L)' 'MGHPEEVDVIVCSGGPAGCATTGCPAYANLNLRVMLIKGGASGCDNHWV' A
#
# COMPACT_ATOMS: atom_id res chain seq x y z
N MET A 1 -6.24 15.70 9.35
CA MET A 1 -7.04 14.84 8.46
C MET A 1 -6.78 13.40 8.86
N GLY A 2 -7.83 12.59 9.04
CA GLY A 2 -7.72 11.21 9.49
C GLY A 2 -7.44 10.22 8.35
N HIS A 3 -7.08 9.00 8.71
CA HIS A 3 -7.04 7.87 7.77
C HIS A 3 -8.46 7.39 7.45
N PRO A 4 -8.70 6.85 6.23
CA PRO A 4 -9.99 6.28 5.90
C PRO A 4 -10.28 5.06 6.77
N GLU A 5 -11.51 4.92 7.24
CA GLU A 5 -11.97 3.74 7.97
C GLU A 5 -12.36 2.57 7.03
N GLU A 6 -12.62 2.87 5.76
CA GLU A 6 -13.01 1.91 4.72
C GLU A 6 -12.29 2.21 3.40
N VAL A 7 -11.86 1.14 2.73
CA VAL A 7 -11.26 1.14 1.39
C VAL A 7 -11.73 -0.09 0.61
N ASP A 8 -11.59 -0.08 -0.70
CA ASP A 8 -12.06 -1.18 -1.56
C ASP A 8 -11.18 -2.43 -1.41
N VAL A 9 -9.87 -2.25 -1.24
CA VAL A 9 -8.90 -3.34 -1.14
C VAL A 9 -7.88 -3.07 -0.04
N ILE A 10 -7.66 -4.05 0.83
CA ILE A 10 -6.61 -4.01 1.86
C ILE A 10 -5.58 -5.11 1.56
N VAL A 11 -4.30 -4.73 1.50
CA VAL A 11 -3.17 -5.65 1.31
C VAL A 11 -2.32 -5.69 2.57
N CYS A 12 -2.32 -6.83 3.27
CA CYS A 12 -1.59 -7.03 4.53
C CYS A 12 -0.14 -7.52 4.32
N SER A 13 0.64 -6.83 3.48
CA SER A 13 2.07 -7.08 3.31
C SER A 13 2.73 -5.96 2.50
N GLY A 14 3.94 -5.54 2.91
CA GLY A 14 4.77 -4.58 2.17
C GLY A 14 6.04 -5.20 1.56
N GLY A 15 6.00 -6.50 1.27
CA GLY A 15 7.04 -7.19 0.49
C GLY A 15 6.79 -7.08 -1.02
N PRO A 16 7.60 -7.76 -1.87
CA PRO A 16 7.55 -7.63 -3.33
C PRO A 16 6.16 -7.89 -3.91
N ALA A 17 5.52 -8.99 -3.50
CA ALA A 17 4.18 -9.34 -3.95
C ALA A 17 3.15 -8.30 -3.46
N GLY A 18 3.21 -7.89 -2.19
CA GLY A 18 2.26 -6.92 -1.62
C GLY A 18 2.34 -5.55 -2.28
N CYS A 19 3.54 -5.06 -2.58
CA CYS A 19 3.75 -3.82 -3.31
C CYS A 19 3.22 -3.90 -4.74
N ALA A 20 3.49 -5.00 -5.46
CA ALA A 20 2.96 -5.21 -6.81
C ALA A 20 1.42 -5.28 -6.82
N THR A 21 0.83 -6.02 -5.87
CA THR A 21 -0.62 -6.16 -5.70
C THR A 21 -1.30 -4.86 -5.28
N THR A 22 -0.59 -3.95 -4.61
CA THR A 22 -1.15 -2.63 -4.22
C THR A 22 -1.02 -1.61 -5.34
N GLY A 23 0.18 -1.49 -5.93
CA GLY A 23 0.51 -0.45 -6.89
C GLY A 23 -0.20 -0.62 -8.23
N CYS A 24 -0.24 -1.85 -8.77
CA CYS A 24 -0.84 -2.08 -10.09
C CYS A 24 -2.34 -1.73 -10.12
N PRO A 25 -3.19 -2.18 -9.17
CA PRO A 25 -4.61 -1.82 -9.15
C PRO A 25 -4.85 -0.33 -8.86
N ALA A 26 -4.09 0.26 -7.93
CA ALA A 26 -4.21 1.68 -7.58
C ALA A 26 -3.85 2.59 -8.77
N TYR A 27 -2.91 2.16 -9.63
CA TYR A 27 -2.58 2.87 -10.85
C TYR A 27 -3.57 2.62 -12.00
N ALA A 28 -4.10 1.40 -12.10
CA ALA A 28 -5.03 1.02 -13.17
C ALA A 28 -6.40 1.71 -13.06
N ASN A 29 -6.85 2.04 -11.84
CA ASN A 29 -8.09 2.77 -11.62
C ASN A 29 -7.94 3.78 -10.48
N LEU A 30 -7.91 5.07 -10.81
CA LEU A 30 -7.73 6.15 -9.85
C LEU A 30 -8.92 6.36 -8.90
N ASN A 31 -10.08 5.72 -9.16
CA ASN A 31 -11.20 5.71 -8.23
C ASN A 31 -11.12 4.56 -7.22
N LEU A 32 -10.26 3.56 -7.44
CA LEU A 32 -10.08 2.44 -6.54
C LEU A 32 -9.20 2.85 -5.35
N ARG A 33 -9.74 2.72 -4.13
CA ARG A 33 -9.03 3.02 -2.89
C ARG A 33 -8.36 1.75 -2.38
N VAL A 34 -7.04 1.77 -2.35
CA VAL A 34 -6.23 0.64 -1.87
C VAL A 34 -5.40 1.07 -0.66
N MET A 35 -5.39 0.25 0.38
CA MET A 35 -4.53 0.45 1.56
C MET A 35 -3.57 -0.73 1.72
N LEU A 36 -2.26 -0.43 1.72
CA LEU A 36 -1.23 -1.39 2.09
C LEU A 36 -0.86 -1.22 3.56
N ILE A 37 -0.96 -2.31 4.31
CA ILE A 37 -0.57 -2.37 5.72
C ILE A 37 0.68 -3.24 5.83
N LYS A 38 1.77 -2.67 6.34
CA LYS A 38 3.04 -3.36 6.60
C LYS A 38 3.35 -3.26 8.10
N GLY A 39 3.80 -4.36 8.70
CA GLY A 39 4.19 -4.36 10.12
C GLY A 39 5.51 -3.64 10.44
N GLY A 40 6.38 -3.46 9.45
CA GLY A 40 7.65 -2.73 9.57
C GLY A 40 7.58 -1.31 9.04
N ALA A 41 8.62 -0.52 9.30
CA ALA A 41 8.73 0.85 8.82
C ALA A 41 8.72 0.94 7.27
N SER A 42 8.36 2.12 6.77
CA SER A 42 8.62 2.49 5.38
C SER A 42 10.11 2.40 5.08
N GLY A 43 10.44 1.92 3.88
CA GLY A 43 11.81 1.94 3.36
C GLY A 43 12.13 3.16 2.51
N CYS A 44 11.15 4.02 2.24
CA CYS A 44 11.34 5.20 1.41
C CYS A 44 12.45 6.06 2.00
N ASP A 45 13.46 6.37 1.19
CA ASP A 45 14.61 7.20 1.55
C ASP A 45 15.45 6.66 2.72
N ASN A 46 15.31 5.38 3.07
CA ASN A 46 16.19 4.72 4.02
C ASN A 46 17.34 4.04 3.27
N HIS A 47 18.54 4.62 3.37
CA HIS A 47 19.74 4.13 2.67
C HIS A 47 20.26 2.77 3.18
N TRP A 48 19.69 2.23 4.26
CA TRP A 48 20.06 0.94 4.84
C TRP A 48 19.10 -0.20 4.49
N VAL A 49 18.08 0.07 3.67
CA VAL A 49 17.03 -0.88 3.29
C VAL A 49 16.92 -1.01 1.77
#